data_AF-A0A7K6SJY8-F1
#
_entry.id   AF-A0A7K6SJY8-F1
#
_cell.length_a   1.000
_cell.length_b   1.000
_cell.length_c   1.000
_cell.angle_alpha   90.00
_cell.angle_beta   90.00
_cell.angle_gamma   90.00
#
_symmetry.space_group_name_H-M   'P 1'
#
loop_
_entity.id
_entity.type
_entity.pdbx_description
1 polymer ?
#
loop_
_entity_poly.entity_id
_entity_poly.type
_entity_poly.pdbx_seq_one_letter_code
_entity_poly.pdbx_strand_id
1 'polypeptide(L)'
;METLVREKGVNSFQMFMTYKDLYMLRDSELYQVFRACRDIGAIARVHAENGELVAEGAKEALDLGITGPEGIEISRPEELEAEATHRVITIANRTHCPVYLVNVSSMSAGDVIAAAKMQGKVVYAETTTAHATLTGLHYYHQDWFHAAAYVTVPPLRLDTNTSAYLMSLLANIPGTPLHGCPIPWALCSPHCMDAPFPGHPVPCFPHCMDAPFPGHPTPWVLSSLSTPL
;
A
#
# COMPACT_ATOMS: atom_id res chain seq x y z
N MET A 1 9.90 -13.27 13.77
CA MET A 1 9.45 -11.88 14.03
C MET A 1 10.11 -11.31 15.28
N GLU A 2 10.00 -11.96 16.44
CA GLU A 2 10.58 -11.47 17.72
C GLU A 2 12.06 -11.10 17.66
N THR A 3 12.94 -11.98 17.14
CA THR A 3 14.38 -11.71 17.00
C THR A 3 14.65 -10.45 16.16
N LEU A 4 13.89 -10.23 15.09
CA LEU A 4 14.07 -9.06 14.23
C LEU A 4 13.73 -7.75 14.98
N VAL A 5 12.67 -7.77 15.79
CA VAL A 5 12.30 -6.61 16.61
C VAL A 5 13.32 -6.36 17.71
N ARG A 6 13.66 -7.40 18.48
CA ARG A 6 14.49 -7.25 19.69
C ARG A 6 15.95 -6.98 19.39
N GLU A 7 16.49 -7.58 18.34
CA GLU A 7 17.94 -7.60 18.10
C GLU A 7 18.36 -6.86 16.83
N LYS A 8 17.43 -6.64 15.89
CA LYS A 8 17.74 -6.06 14.56
C LYS A 8 17.08 -4.71 14.32
N GLY A 9 16.31 -4.18 15.27
CA GLY A 9 15.67 -2.87 15.17
C GLY A 9 14.55 -2.78 14.13
N VAL A 10 14.00 -3.91 13.68
CA VAL A 10 12.87 -3.94 12.74
C VAL A 10 11.57 -3.75 13.49
N ASN A 11 10.73 -2.78 13.10
CA ASN A 11 9.45 -2.50 13.79
C ASN A 11 8.22 -2.58 12.87
N SER A 12 8.39 -3.04 11.63
CA SER A 12 7.29 -3.20 10.67
C SER A 12 7.45 -4.47 9.85
N PHE A 13 6.33 -5.09 9.50
CA PHE A 13 6.28 -6.32 8.69
C PHE A 13 5.28 -6.13 7.55
N GLN A 14 5.68 -6.54 6.34
CA GLN A 14 4.85 -6.48 5.14
C GLN A 14 4.13 -7.82 4.92
N MET A 15 2.83 -7.74 4.68
CA MET A 15 1.97 -8.86 4.34
C MET A 15 1.20 -8.58 3.04
N PHE A 16 0.76 -9.64 2.37
CA PHE A 16 0.07 -9.56 1.09
C PHE A 16 -1.26 -10.31 1.15
N MET A 17 -2.32 -9.67 0.66
CA MET A 17 -3.63 -10.31 0.43
C MET A 17 -3.82 -10.77 -1.02
N THR A 18 -2.84 -10.46 -1.87
CA THR A 18 -2.75 -10.85 -3.27
C THR A 18 -1.49 -11.67 -3.52
N TYR A 19 -1.19 -11.98 -4.78
CA TYR A 19 -0.15 -12.93 -5.20
C TYR A 19 -0.45 -14.34 -4.68
N LYS A 20 -1.61 -14.86 -5.09
CA LYS A 20 -2.04 -16.23 -4.82
C LYS A 20 -0.91 -17.21 -5.16
N ASP A 21 -0.73 -18.21 -4.32
CA ASP A 21 0.31 -19.25 -4.41
C ASP A 21 1.77 -18.77 -4.25
N LEU A 22 2.01 -17.46 -4.01
CA LEU A 22 3.35 -16.90 -3.82
C LEU A 22 3.53 -16.24 -2.44
N TYR A 23 2.77 -15.17 -2.16
CA TYR A 23 2.92 -14.37 -0.94
C TYR A 23 1.62 -14.20 -0.16
N MET A 24 0.49 -14.58 -0.76
CA MET A 24 -0.84 -14.38 -0.20
C MET A 24 -1.01 -15.09 1.13
N LEU A 25 -1.43 -14.34 2.16
CA LEU A 25 -1.90 -14.89 3.43
C LEU A 25 -3.43 -14.97 3.44
N ARG A 26 -3.97 -16.07 3.98
CA ARG A 26 -5.40 -16.22 4.25
C ARG A 26 -5.78 -15.47 5.51
N ASP A 27 -7.07 -15.18 5.67
CA ASP A 27 -7.58 -14.40 6.80
C ASP A 27 -7.20 -14.98 8.16
N SER A 28 -7.19 -16.31 8.30
CA SER A 28 -6.76 -16.98 9.54
C SER A 28 -5.29 -16.72 9.86
N GLU A 29 -4.43 -16.64 8.84
CA GLU A 29 -3.00 -16.37 8.98
C GLU A 29 -2.77 -14.89 9.31
N LEU A 30 -3.46 -13.98 8.61
CA LEU A 30 -3.46 -12.54 8.91
C LEU A 30 -3.87 -12.28 10.36
N TYR A 31 -4.91 -12.95 10.84
CA TYR A 31 -5.34 -12.85 12.24
C TYR A 31 -4.21 -13.23 13.21
N GLN A 32 -3.49 -14.33 12.95
CA GLN A 32 -2.37 -14.76 13.80
C GLN A 32 -1.18 -13.79 13.72
N VAL A 33 -0.82 -13.35 12.51
CA VAL A 33 0.28 -12.41 12.29
C VAL A 33 -0.01 -11.07 12.97
N PHE A 34 -1.24 -10.57 12.92
CA PHE A 34 -1.60 -9.31 13.59
C PHE A 34 -1.56 -9.41 15.11
N ARG A 35 -1.95 -10.57 15.69
CA ARG A 35 -1.74 -10.80 17.12
C ARG A 35 -0.24 -10.78 17.46
N ALA A 36 0.59 -11.44 16.65
CA ALA A 36 2.04 -11.44 16.84
C ALA A 36 2.64 -10.04 16.72
N CYS A 37 2.26 -9.25 15.71
CA CYS A 37 2.69 -7.85 15.54
C CYS A 37 2.32 -7.00 16.75
N ARG A 38 1.09 -7.11 17.25
CA ARG A 38 0.66 -6.42 18.47
C ARG A 38 1.52 -6.79 19.67
N ASP A 39 1.74 -8.09 19.90
CA ASP A 39 2.44 -8.59 21.09
C ASP A 39 3.92 -8.16 21.12
N ILE A 40 4.53 -7.96 19.95
CA ILE A 40 5.92 -7.49 19.81
C ILE A 40 6.03 -5.97 19.57
N GLY A 41 4.92 -5.24 19.53
CA GLY A 41 4.92 -3.78 19.30
C GLY A 41 5.32 -3.36 17.89
N ALA A 42 5.04 -4.18 16.88
CA ALA A 42 5.32 -3.90 15.47
C ALA A 42 4.08 -3.45 14.68
N ILE A 43 4.31 -2.73 13.58
CA ILE A 43 3.27 -2.27 12.65
C ILE A 43 3.06 -3.32 11.56
N ALA A 44 1.80 -3.67 11.31
CA ALA A 44 1.40 -4.55 10.22
C ALA A 44 1.16 -3.75 8.93
N ARG A 45 2.07 -3.82 7.97
CA ARG A 45 1.91 -3.24 6.63
C ARG A 45 1.22 -4.25 5.71
N VAL A 46 0.20 -3.82 4.96
CA VAL A 46 -0.60 -4.75 4.14
C VAL A 46 -0.88 -4.20 2.76
N HIS A 47 -0.49 -4.99 1.75
CA HIS A 47 -0.92 -4.82 0.37
C HIS A 47 -2.30 -5.45 0.22
N ALA A 48 -3.33 -4.62 0.07
CA ALA A 48 -4.72 -5.03 0.18
C ALA A 48 -5.42 -5.06 -1.20
N GLU A 49 -5.33 -6.19 -1.88
CA GLU A 49 -6.19 -6.55 -3.02
C GLU A 49 -6.66 -7.99 -2.81
N ASN A 50 -7.87 -8.33 -3.27
CA ASN A 50 -8.39 -9.69 -3.15
C ASN A 50 -7.65 -10.64 -4.11
N GLY A 51 -6.69 -11.40 -3.62
CA GLY A 51 -5.82 -12.27 -4.42
C GLY A 51 -6.53 -13.37 -5.21
N GLU A 52 -7.66 -13.88 -4.71
CA GLU A 52 -8.45 -14.88 -5.43
C GLU A 52 -9.11 -14.26 -6.66
N LEU A 53 -9.77 -13.12 -6.48
CA LEU A 53 -10.43 -12.40 -7.58
C LEU A 53 -9.42 -11.82 -8.58
N VAL A 54 -8.26 -11.37 -8.11
CA VAL A 54 -7.14 -10.96 -8.99
C VAL A 54 -6.71 -12.11 -9.89
N ALA A 55 -6.56 -13.33 -9.33
CA ALA A 55 -6.10 -14.48 -10.11
C ALA A 55 -7.13 -14.90 -11.16
N GLU A 56 -8.42 -14.93 -10.81
CA GLU A 56 -9.49 -15.22 -11.76
C GLU A 56 -9.64 -14.13 -12.82
N GLY A 57 -9.58 -12.84 -12.44
CA GLY A 57 -9.67 -11.72 -13.38
C GLY A 57 -8.50 -11.68 -14.37
N ALA A 58 -7.29 -12.03 -13.92
CA ALA A 58 -6.13 -12.11 -14.81
C ALA A 58 -6.28 -13.26 -15.82
N LYS A 59 -6.79 -14.41 -15.37
CA LYS A 59 -7.09 -15.55 -16.24
C LYS A 59 -8.17 -15.19 -17.26
N GLU A 60 -9.27 -14.58 -16.82
CA GLU A 60 -10.38 -14.15 -17.69
C GLU A 60 -9.91 -13.15 -18.76
N ALA A 61 -9.10 -12.15 -18.39
CA ALA A 61 -8.54 -11.20 -19.34
C ALA A 61 -7.70 -11.88 -20.43
N LEU A 62 -6.84 -12.84 -20.04
CA LEU A 62 -6.04 -13.62 -20.98
C LEU A 62 -6.90 -14.53 -21.87
N ASP A 63 -7.94 -15.17 -21.32
CA ASP A 63 -8.88 -16.03 -22.06
C ASP A 63 -9.67 -15.21 -23.11
N LEU A 64 -9.91 -13.92 -22.84
CA LEU A 64 -10.50 -12.97 -23.79
C LEU A 64 -9.48 -12.41 -24.81
N GLY A 65 -8.21 -12.83 -24.75
CA GLY A 65 -7.15 -12.38 -25.65
C GLY A 65 -6.54 -11.03 -25.30
N ILE A 66 -6.81 -10.50 -24.10
CA ILE A 66 -6.22 -9.25 -23.60
C ILE A 66 -4.84 -9.56 -23.03
N THR A 67 -3.81 -9.39 -23.85
CA THR A 67 -2.41 -9.66 -23.47
C THR A 67 -1.55 -8.41 -23.35
N GLY A 68 -2.13 -7.22 -23.57
CA GLY A 68 -1.43 -5.95 -23.43
C GLY A 68 -1.39 -5.45 -21.99
N PRO A 69 -0.63 -4.37 -21.71
CA PRO A 69 -0.50 -3.79 -20.36
C PRO A 69 -1.83 -3.35 -19.76
N GLU A 70 -2.83 -2.97 -20.57
CA GLU A 70 -4.19 -2.65 -20.14
C GLU A 70 -4.86 -3.77 -19.35
N GLY A 71 -4.45 -5.02 -19.56
CA GLY A 71 -4.92 -6.16 -18.79
C GLY A 71 -4.71 -6.01 -17.28
N ILE A 72 -3.70 -5.26 -16.81
CA ILE A 72 -3.44 -5.08 -15.37
C ILE A 72 -4.54 -4.29 -14.66
N GLU A 73 -5.15 -3.33 -15.37
CA GLU A 73 -6.23 -2.50 -14.83
C GLU A 73 -7.56 -3.24 -14.93
N ILE A 74 -7.81 -3.89 -16.08
CA ILE A 74 -9.03 -4.67 -16.34
C ILE A 74 -9.17 -5.85 -15.37
N SER A 75 -8.09 -6.59 -15.12
CA SER A 75 -8.12 -7.79 -14.26
C SER A 75 -8.26 -7.48 -12.76
N ARG A 76 -8.07 -6.22 -12.35
CA ARG A 76 -7.96 -5.82 -10.94
C ARG A 76 -8.71 -4.50 -10.68
N PRO A 77 -10.03 -4.43 -10.94
CA PRO A 77 -10.79 -3.20 -10.72
C PRO A 77 -10.76 -2.78 -9.25
N GLU A 78 -11.03 -1.50 -8.99
CA GLU A 78 -10.80 -0.91 -7.66
C GLU A 78 -11.62 -1.53 -6.52
N GLU A 79 -12.74 -2.17 -6.83
CA GLU A 79 -13.55 -2.90 -5.84
C GLU A 79 -12.78 -4.04 -5.15
N LEU A 80 -11.82 -4.68 -5.83
CA LEU A 80 -10.96 -5.72 -5.25
C LEU A 80 -10.00 -5.15 -4.20
N GLU A 81 -9.55 -3.91 -4.39
CA GLU A 81 -8.72 -3.19 -3.42
C GLU A 81 -9.58 -2.74 -2.23
N ALA A 82 -10.76 -2.19 -2.49
CA ALA A 82 -11.68 -1.71 -1.46
C ALA A 82 -12.18 -2.84 -0.55
N GLU A 83 -12.55 -3.99 -1.11
CA GLU A 83 -12.96 -5.18 -0.36
C GLU A 83 -11.86 -5.66 0.58
N ALA A 84 -10.65 -5.87 0.04
CA ALA A 84 -9.51 -6.34 0.82
C ALA A 84 -9.11 -5.33 1.91
N THR A 85 -9.15 -4.03 1.59
CA THR A 85 -8.92 -2.94 2.55
C THR A 85 -9.94 -2.99 3.70
N HIS A 86 -11.22 -3.17 3.39
CA HIS A 86 -12.26 -3.28 4.41
C HIS A 86 -12.07 -4.53 5.29
N ARG A 87 -11.76 -5.66 4.67
CA ARG A 87 -11.53 -6.95 5.34
C ARG A 87 -10.32 -6.89 6.27
N VAL A 88 -9.19 -6.37 5.82
CA VAL A 88 -7.98 -6.29 6.66
C VAL A 88 -8.16 -5.34 7.85
N ILE A 89 -8.82 -4.20 7.65
CA ILE A 89 -9.16 -3.28 8.73
C ILE A 89 -10.04 -3.98 9.77
N THR A 90 -10.98 -4.81 9.32
CA THR A 90 -11.85 -5.57 10.20
C THR A 90 -11.06 -6.58 11.03
N ILE A 91 -10.16 -7.35 10.40
CA ILE A 91 -9.29 -8.31 11.10
C ILE A 91 -8.39 -7.59 12.11
N ALA A 92 -7.72 -6.51 11.69
CA ALA A 92 -6.82 -5.71 12.53
C ALA A 92 -7.53 -5.14 13.76
N ASN A 93 -8.75 -4.62 13.58
CA ASN A 93 -9.58 -4.12 14.67
C ASN A 93 -9.96 -5.23 15.66
N ARG A 94 -10.25 -6.45 15.19
CA ARG A 94 -10.53 -7.61 16.05
C ARG A 94 -9.31 -8.11 16.83
N THR A 95 -8.11 -7.90 16.30
CA THR A 95 -6.86 -8.27 16.98
C THR A 95 -6.27 -7.14 17.84
N HIS A 96 -6.83 -5.93 17.77
CA HIS A 96 -6.25 -4.71 18.36
C HIS A 96 -4.81 -4.44 17.87
N CYS A 97 -4.54 -4.70 16.59
CA CYS A 97 -3.26 -4.41 15.97
C CYS A 97 -3.39 -3.15 15.13
N PRO A 98 -2.48 -2.17 15.22
CA PRO A 98 -2.43 -1.09 14.25
C PRO A 98 -2.09 -1.66 12.87
N VAL A 99 -2.84 -1.24 11.85
CA VAL A 99 -2.60 -1.65 10.46
C VAL A 99 -2.22 -0.45 9.60
N TYR A 100 -1.35 -0.69 8.63
CA TYR A 100 -0.82 0.29 7.72
C TYR A 100 -1.04 -0.20 6.28
N LEU A 101 -1.96 0.45 5.56
CA LEU A 101 -2.31 0.08 4.19
C LEU A 101 -1.28 0.67 3.22
N VAL A 102 -0.66 -0.18 2.40
CA VAL A 102 0.37 0.26 1.45
C VAL A 102 -0.22 0.48 0.06
N ASN A 103 0.37 1.41 -0.71
CA ASN A 103 0.04 1.66 -2.12
C ASN A 103 -1.46 1.90 -2.40
N VAL A 104 -2.16 2.66 -1.55
CA VAL A 104 -3.58 2.99 -1.78
C VAL A 104 -3.72 3.71 -3.12
N SER A 105 -4.47 3.11 -4.04
CA SER A 105 -4.52 3.52 -5.45
C SER A 105 -5.86 4.10 -5.88
N SER A 106 -6.94 3.82 -5.15
CA SER A 106 -8.32 4.13 -5.58
C SER A 106 -9.08 4.99 -4.59
N MET A 107 -10.11 5.67 -5.11
CA MET A 107 -11.04 6.44 -4.29
C MET A 107 -11.84 5.53 -3.36
N SER A 108 -12.31 4.38 -3.89
CA SER A 108 -13.05 3.37 -3.11
C SER A 108 -12.28 2.86 -1.89
N ALA A 109 -10.99 2.52 -2.03
CA ALA A 109 -10.17 2.14 -0.88
C ALA A 109 -9.94 3.32 0.09
N GLY A 110 -9.76 4.53 -0.44
CA GLY A 110 -9.68 5.76 0.33
C GLY A 110 -10.90 6.02 1.21
N ASP A 111 -12.11 5.85 0.66
CA ASP A 111 -13.38 6.00 1.39
C ASP A 111 -13.53 4.95 2.50
N VAL A 112 -13.13 3.70 2.25
CA VAL A 112 -13.12 2.65 3.27
C VAL A 112 -12.20 3.03 4.44
N ILE A 113 -10.99 3.54 4.14
CA ILE A 113 -10.03 3.98 5.16
C ILE A 113 -10.59 5.19 5.93
N ALA A 114 -11.20 6.14 5.22
CA ALA A 114 -11.81 7.32 5.82
C ALA A 114 -12.92 6.93 6.81
N ALA A 115 -13.84 6.07 6.40
CA ALA A 115 -14.92 5.57 7.24
C ALA A 115 -14.39 4.79 8.47
N ALA A 116 -13.37 3.95 8.29
CA ALA A 116 -12.74 3.22 9.39
C ALA A 116 -12.12 4.16 10.44
N LYS A 117 -11.45 5.22 9.99
CA LYS A 117 -10.88 6.24 10.87
C LYS A 117 -11.95 7.04 11.62
N MET A 118 -13.05 7.42 10.96
CA MET A 118 -14.19 8.08 11.62
C MET A 118 -14.80 7.22 12.74
N GLN A 119 -14.70 5.89 12.64
CA GLN A 119 -15.12 4.95 13.68
C GLN A 119 -14.07 4.76 14.80
N GLY A 120 -12.96 5.48 14.78
CA GLY A 120 -11.89 5.39 15.78
C GLY A 120 -10.98 4.17 15.63
N LYS A 121 -11.02 3.46 14.48
CA LYS A 121 -10.12 2.33 14.23
C LYS A 121 -8.69 2.83 14.01
N VAL A 122 -7.71 2.09 14.53
CA VAL A 122 -6.28 2.42 14.40
C VAL A 122 -5.75 1.96 13.03
N VAL A 123 -5.97 2.81 12.03
CA VAL A 123 -5.60 2.56 10.63
C VAL A 123 -4.73 3.70 10.13
N TYR A 124 -3.60 3.35 9.52
CA TYR A 124 -2.72 4.23 8.76
C TYR A 124 -2.70 3.79 7.31
N ALA A 125 -2.27 4.67 6.43
CA ALA A 125 -2.18 4.34 5.01
C ALA A 125 -1.06 5.14 4.35
N GLU A 126 -0.58 4.65 3.22
CA GLU A 126 0.30 5.37 2.30
C GLU A 126 -0.23 5.24 0.88
N THR A 127 0.14 6.20 0.06
CA THR A 127 -0.02 6.10 -1.39
C THR A 127 1.33 6.40 -2.04
N THR A 128 1.45 6.09 -3.33
CA THR A 128 2.68 6.38 -4.07
C THR A 128 2.55 7.69 -4.85
N THR A 129 3.69 8.29 -5.21
CA THR A 129 3.70 9.42 -6.15
C THR A 129 2.97 9.09 -7.45
N ALA A 130 3.14 7.87 -7.97
CA ALA A 130 2.46 7.44 -9.19
C ALA A 130 0.93 7.49 -9.03
N HIS A 131 0.40 6.87 -7.98
CA HIS A 131 -1.05 6.86 -7.72
C HIS A 131 -1.62 8.25 -7.43
N ALA A 132 -0.87 9.09 -6.73
CA ALA A 132 -1.33 10.44 -6.37
C ALA A 132 -1.29 11.44 -7.53
N THR A 133 -0.59 11.14 -8.64
CA THR A 133 -0.33 12.12 -9.72
C THR A 133 -0.63 11.65 -11.13
N LEU A 134 -0.66 10.34 -11.39
CA LEU A 134 -0.84 9.75 -12.71
C LEU A 134 -2.21 9.06 -12.82
N THR A 135 -2.60 8.72 -14.05
CA THR A 135 -3.84 8.00 -14.34
C THR A 135 -3.56 6.72 -15.12
N GLY A 136 -4.50 5.78 -15.06
CA GLY A 136 -4.45 4.50 -15.79
C GLY A 136 -4.56 4.64 -17.31
N LEU A 137 -4.82 5.84 -17.82
CA LEU A 137 -4.88 6.10 -19.28
C LEU A 137 -3.56 5.72 -19.98
N HIS A 138 -2.43 5.75 -19.27
CA HIS A 138 -1.14 5.32 -19.81
C HIS A 138 -1.11 3.84 -20.23
N TYR A 139 -1.96 2.98 -19.66
CA TYR A 139 -2.04 1.57 -20.05
C TYR A 139 -2.59 1.35 -21.46
N TYR A 140 -3.36 2.31 -21.96
CA TYR A 140 -4.01 2.25 -23.28
C TYR A 140 -3.22 3.02 -24.35
N HIS A 141 -1.96 3.35 -24.07
CA HIS A 141 -1.08 4.02 -25.01
C HIS A 141 -0.73 3.08 -26.19
N GLN A 142 -0.64 3.64 -27.40
CA GLN A 142 -0.41 2.85 -28.63
C GLN A 142 0.99 2.22 -28.67
N ASP A 143 1.98 2.89 -28.09
CA ASP A 143 3.30 2.29 -27.86
C ASP A 143 3.27 1.38 -26.64
N TRP A 144 3.54 0.09 -26.87
CA TRP A 144 3.57 -0.94 -25.85
C TRP A 144 4.61 -0.66 -24.77
N PHE A 145 5.79 -0.14 -25.13
CA PHE A 145 6.85 0.13 -24.15
C PHE A 145 6.46 1.24 -23.18
N HIS A 146 5.81 2.30 -23.70
CA HIS A 146 5.19 3.32 -22.86
C HIS A 146 4.18 2.70 -21.91
N ALA A 147 3.20 1.92 -22.42
CA ALA A 147 2.16 1.34 -21.58
C ALA A 147 2.71 0.40 -20.50
N ALA A 148 3.67 -0.46 -20.87
CA ALA A 148 4.32 -1.40 -19.97
C ALA A 148 5.12 -0.70 -18.84
N ALA A 149 5.68 0.49 -19.10
CA ALA A 149 6.46 1.23 -18.11
C ALA A 149 5.64 1.73 -16.90
N TYR A 150 4.31 1.78 -17.02
CA TYR A 150 3.41 2.23 -15.94
C TYR A 150 2.78 1.07 -15.18
N VAL A 151 3.07 -0.19 -15.55
CA VAL A 151 2.51 -1.38 -14.89
C VAL A 151 3.01 -1.44 -13.45
N THR A 152 2.07 -1.34 -12.52
CA THR A 152 2.29 -1.40 -11.08
C THR A 152 1.05 -1.98 -10.40
N VAL A 153 1.16 -2.33 -9.12
CA VAL A 153 0.06 -2.91 -8.35
C VAL A 153 -0.10 -2.24 -6.97
N PRO A 154 -1.35 -1.93 -6.55
CA PRO A 154 -2.56 -1.93 -7.37
C PRO A 154 -2.42 -0.98 -8.59
N PRO A 155 -3.15 -1.18 -9.70
CA PRO A 155 -2.92 -0.42 -10.93
C PRO A 155 -3.29 1.06 -10.77
N LEU A 156 -2.73 1.92 -11.63
CA LEU A 156 -3.23 3.30 -11.78
C LEU A 156 -4.68 3.25 -12.26
N ARG A 157 -5.54 4.10 -11.69
CA ARG A 157 -6.98 4.07 -11.99
C ARG A 157 -7.34 4.95 -13.17
N LEU A 158 -8.32 4.52 -13.96
CA LEU A 158 -8.79 5.26 -15.14
C LEU A 158 -9.55 6.53 -14.80
N ASP A 159 -10.20 6.57 -13.63
CA ASP A 159 -10.92 7.77 -13.20
C ASP A 159 -9.94 8.94 -12.98
N THR A 160 -10.14 10.00 -13.75
CA THR A 160 -9.29 11.19 -13.72
C THR A 160 -9.37 11.97 -12.40
N ASN A 161 -10.40 11.71 -11.58
CA ASN A 161 -10.55 12.32 -10.26
C ASN A 161 -9.71 11.64 -9.18
N THR A 162 -9.23 10.42 -9.43
CA THR A 162 -8.51 9.63 -8.40
C THR A 162 -7.29 10.36 -7.86
N SER A 163 -6.46 10.94 -8.72
CA SER A 163 -5.25 11.67 -8.30
C SER A 163 -5.57 12.87 -7.39
N ALA A 164 -6.51 13.71 -7.81
CA ALA A 164 -6.97 14.86 -7.04
C ALA A 164 -7.59 14.44 -5.70
N TYR A 165 -8.38 13.37 -5.69
CA TYR A 165 -8.97 12.80 -4.48
C TYR A 165 -7.88 12.29 -3.52
N LEU A 166 -6.93 11.46 -3.98
CA LEU A 166 -5.83 10.95 -3.16
C LEU A 166 -4.92 12.07 -2.62
N MET A 167 -4.70 13.13 -3.41
CA MET A 167 -3.98 14.32 -2.95
C MET A 167 -4.78 15.09 -1.88
N SER A 168 -6.11 15.16 -1.99
CA SER A 168 -6.96 15.79 -0.98
C SER A 168 -6.96 15.02 0.34
N LEU A 169 -6.92 13.69 0.26
CA LEU A 169 -6.70 12.80 1.38
C LEU A 169 -5.36 13.17 2.04
N LEU A 170 -4.24 13.07 1.32
CA LEU A 170 -2.90 13.40 1.83
C LEU A 170 -2.81 14.76 2.53
N ALA A 171 -3.43 15.78 1.95
CA ALA A 171 -3.37 17.15 2.45
C ALA A 171 -4.32 17.42 3.64
N ASN A 172 -5.17 16.47 4.02
CA ASN A 172 -6.16 16.61 5.09
C ASN A 172 -7.01 17.89 4.96
N ILE A 173 -7.44 18.21 3.74
CA ILE A 173 -8.07 19.51 3.39
C ILE A 173 -9.50 19.61 3.96
N PRO A 174 -9.89 20.75 4.54
CA PRO A 174 -11.27 20.98 5.01
C PRO A 174 -12.31 20.83 3.90
N GLY A 175 -13.41 20.12 4.20
CA GLY A 175 -14.52 19.84 3.27
C GLY A 175 -14.52 18.43 2.67
N THR A 176 -13.45 17.66 2.87
CA THR A 176 -13.45 16.21 2.64
C THR A 176 -14.06 15.48 3.85
N PRO A 177 -14.57 14.23 3.70
CA PRO A 177 -15.18 13.45 4.80
C PRO A 177 -14.31 13.26 6.05
N LEU A 178 -13.03 13.66 5.99
CA LEU A 178 -11.99 13.42 7.00
C LEU A 178 -11.67 14.61 7.89
N HIS A 179 -12.43 15.69 7.75
CA HIS A 179 -12.30 16.87 8.60
C HIS A 179 -12.37 16.48 10.10
N GLY A 180 -11.23 16.59 10.80
CA GLY A 180 -11.14 16.37 12.26
C GLY A 180 -10.31 15.15 12.70
N CYS A 181 -9.84 14.29 11.78
CA CYS A 181 -8.87 13.25 12.11
C CYS A 181 -7.45 13.73 11.74
N PRO A 182 -6.50 13.83 12.70
CA PRO A 182 -5.09 13.96 12.35
C PRO A 182 -4.61 12.63 11.75
N ILE A 183 -4.46 12.58 10.42
CA ILE A 183 -4.10 11.37 9.67
C ILE A 183 -2.62 11.42 9.29
N PRO A 184 -1.79 10.44 9.67
CA PRO A 184 -0.52 10.21 8.99
C PRO A 184 -0.81 9.42 7.71
N TRP A 185 -0.93 10.12 6.59
CA TRP A 185 -0.74 9.53 5.27
C TRP A 185 0.69 9.81 4.82
N ALA A 186 1.39 8.78 4.37
CA ALA A 186 2.71 8.95 3.76
C ALA A 186 2.61 8.92 2.24
N LEU A 187 3.45 9.73 1.59
CA LEU A 187 3.73 9.62 0.17
C LEU A 187 5.05 8.88 0.01
N CYS A 188 5.02 7.72 -0.63
CA CYS A 188 6.22 6.93 -0.92
C CYS A 188 6.59 7.04 -2.40
N SER A 189 7.89 7.04 -2.71
CA SER A 189 8.33 6.84 -4.09
C SER A 189 7.91 5.44 -4.55
N PRO A 190 7.39 5.30 -5.78
CA PRO A 190 7.01 4.00 -6.31
C PRO A 190 8.25 3.10 -6.29
N HIS A 191 8.16 2.00 -5.55
CA HIS A 191 9.10 0.91 -5.70
C HIS A 191 8.54 0.05 -6.82
N CYS A 192 9.31 -0.13 -7.89
CA CYS A 192 9.06 -1.23 -8.82
C CYS A 192 9.21 -2.52 -8.01
N MET A 193 8.12 -3.03 -7.44
CA MET A 193 8.09 -4.43 -7.03
C MET A 193 8.08 -5.22 -8.33
N ASP A 194 9.12 -6.03 -8.51
CA ASP A 194 9.29 -6.96 -9.61
C ASP A 194 7.97 -7.70 -9.87
N ALA A 195 7.20 -7.25 -10.86
CA ALA A 195 6.18 -8.08 -11.45
C ALA A 195 6.94 -9.30 -12.01
N PRO A 196 6.63 -10.54 -11.59
CA PRO A 196 7.35 -11.70 -12.08
C PRO A 196 6.97 -11.94 -13.54
N PHE A 197 7.65 -11.27 -14.46
CA PHE A 197 7.74 -11.70 -15.85
C PHE A 197 9.01 -12.55 -15.99
N PRO A 198 8.93 -13.74 -16.59
CA PRO A 198 10.08 -14.62 -16.73
C PRO A 198 11.12 -13.96 -17.66
N GLY A 199 12.29 -13.57 -17.13
CA GLY A 199 13.41 -13.23 -18.02
C GLY A 199 14.61 -12.47 -17.44
N HIS A 200 14.48 -11.53 -16.51
CA HIS A 200 15.63 -10.68 -16.13
C HIS A 200 15.56 -10.14 -14.69
N PRO A 201 16.59 -10.34 -13.84
CA PRO A 201 16.64 -9.76 -12.51
C PRO A 201 17.38 -8.41 -12.52
N VAL A 202 16.78 -7.36 -11.96
CA VAL A 202 17.48 -6.12 -11.61
C VAL A 202 17.17 -5.80 -10.14
N PRO A 203 18.15 -5.73 -9.23
CA PRO A 203 17.87 -5.52 -7.82
C PRO A 203 17.77 -4.03 -7.47
N CYS A 204 16.72 -3.61 -6.74
CA CYS A 204 16.61 -2.29 -6.12
C CYS A 204 16.22 -2.42 -4.63
N PHE A 205 17.03 -1.85 -3.73
CA PHE A 205 16.79 -1.80 -2.28
C PHE A 205 15.92 -0.59 -1.86
N PRO A 206 15.18 -0.66 -0.73
CA PRO A 206 14.24 0.39 -0.35
C PRO A 206 14.84 1.56 0.45
N HIS A 207 14.41 2.78 0.13
CA HIS A 207 14.51 3.95 1.01
C HIS A 207 13.14 4.65 1.05
N CYS A 208 12.42 4.48 2.15
CA CYS A 208 11.40 5.44 2.58
C CYS A 208 12.10 6.50 3.43
N MET A 209 11.85 7.79 3.17
CA MET A 209 12.25 8.83 4.12
C MET A 209 11.35 8.71 5.35
N ASP A 210 11.90 8.24 6.47
CA ASP A 210 11.21 8.20 7.75
C ASP A 210 10.84 9.62 8.19
N ALA A 211 9.54 9.93 8.22
CA ALA A 211 9.04 11.12 8.88
C ALA A 211 9.07 10.91 10.41
N PRO A 212 9.65 11.82 11.21
CA PRO A 212 9.70 11.66 12.66
C PRO A 212 8.29 11.83 13.27
N PHE A 213 7.85 10.82 14.01
CA PHE A 213 6.61 10.88 14.78
C PHE A 213 6.75 11.88 15.96
N PRO A 214 5.76 12.77 16.18
CA PRO A 214 5.76 13.65 17.34
C PRO A 214 5.26 12.90 18.56
N GLY A 215 6.15 12.62 19.52
CA GLY A 215 5.73 12.20 20.86
C GLY A 215 6.61 11.15 21.52
N HIS A 216 7.88 11.46 21.79
CA HIS A 216 8.57 11.04 23.02
C HIS A 216 9.81 11.94 23.20
N PRO A 217 10.03 12.52 24.40
CA PRO A 217 11.17 13.40 24.63
C PRO A 217 12.37 12.54 25.02
N THR A 218 13.45 12.55 24.24
CA THR A 218 14.80 12.63 24.80
C THR A 218 15.77 13.21 23.76
N PRO A 219 16.65 14.13 24.16
CA PRO A 219 17.55 14.83 23.25
C PRO A 219 18.88 14.09 23.14
N TRP A 220 19.28 13.69 21.94
CA TRP A 220 20.70 13.45 21.68
C TRP A 220 21.26 14.63 20.90
N VAL A 221 21.94 15.44 21.69
CA VAL A 221 22.77 16.59 21.33
C VAL A 221 23.71 16.25 20.18
N LEU A 222 23.58 16.98 19.08
CA LEU A 222 24.61 17.14 18.07
C LEU A 222 25.81 17.84 18.71
N SER A 223 26.88 17.09 18.99
CA SER A 223 28.20 17.65 19.20
C SER A 223 28.96 17.61 17.87
N SER A 224 28.99 18.77 17.22
CA SER A 224 29.97 19.11 16.20
C SER A 224 31.35 19.28 16.84
N LEU A 225 32.34 18.48 16.43
CA LEU A 225 33.76 18.81 16.59
C LEU A 225 34.52 18.45 15.30
N SER A 226 34.57 19.44 14.41
CA SER A 226 35.76 19.96 13.72
C SER A 226 36.92 19.02 13.32
N THR A 227 37.00 18.78 11.99
CA THR A 227 38.16 19.00 11.07
C THR A 227 39.43 18.11 11.19
N PRO A 228 40.43 18.20 10.27
CA PRO A 228 40.55 17.37 9.06
C PRO A 228 41.91 16.64 8.93
N LEU A 229 41.98 15.61 8.09
CA LEU A 229 43.06 15.24 7.13
C LEU A 229 42.83 13.81 6.63
#